data_AF-A0A152A6X8-F1
#
_entry.id   AF-A0A152A6X8-F1
#
_cell.length_a   1.000
_cell.length_b   1.000
_cell.length_c   1.000
_cell.angle_alpha   90.00
_cell.angle_beta   90.00
_cell.angle_gamma   90.00
#
_symmetry.space_group_name_H-M   'P 1'
#
loop_
_entity.id
_entity.type
_entity.pdbx_description
1 polymer ?
#
loop_
_entity_poly.entity_id
_entity_poly.type
_entity_poly.pdbx_seq_one_letter_code
_entity_poly.pdbx_strand_id
1 'polypeptide(L)'
;MAAKLFAKLIFTGGTVLARSISMAYKQAIARAEGGSYGGGFNKMTPSEAKKILGFDNSKKTLTLDDVERNSQVLLELNDPKEGGSQFLQFKVQGAKNVLENAIKTGKDI
;
A
#
# COMPACT_ATOMS: atom_id res chain seq x y z
N MET A 1 22.31 -46.16 -15.78
CA MET A 1 21.18 -45.29 -16.18
C MET A 1 20.60 -44.52 -14.99
N ALA A 2 20.25 -45.18 -13.89
CA ALA A 2 19.64 -44.56 -12.70
C ALA A 2 20.46 -43.40 -12.08
N ALA A 3 21.76 -43.54 -11.84
CA ALA A 3 22.58 -42.48 -11.23
C ALA A 3 22.62 -41.18 -12.06
N LYS A 4 22.64 -41.28 -13.40
CA LYS A 4 22.57 -40.12 -14.29
C LYS A 4 21.21 -39.43 -14.24
N LEU A 5 20.13 -40.19 -14.02
CA LEU A 5 18.78 -39.65 -13.88
C LEU A 5 18.63 -38.91 -12.54
N PHE A 6 19.13 -39.48 -11.45
CA PHE A 6 19.15 -38.83 -10.13
C PHE A 6 19.99 -37.56 -10.13
N ALA A 7 21.17 -37.58 -10.74
CA ALA A 7 22.02 -36.39 -10.87
C ALA A 7 21.30 -35.26 -11.63
N LYS A 8 20.62 -35.58 -12.75
CA LYS A 8 19.82 -34.60 -13.49
C LYS A 8 18.65 -34.08 -12.66
N LEU A 9 17.95 -34.93 -11.92
CA LEU A 9 16.84 -34.51 -11.06
C LEU A 9 17.31 -33.52 -9.97
N ILE A 10 18.42 -33.82 -9.29
CA ILE A 10 18.98 -32.97 -8.25
C ILE A 10 19.45 -31.63 -8.84
N PHE A 11 20.15 -31.65 -9.97
CA PHE A 11 20.67 -30.43 -10.59
C PHE A 11 19.54 -29.53 -11.11
N THR A 12 18.52 -30.13 -11.72
CA THR A 12 17.38 -29.37 -12.28
C THR A 12 16.45 -28.89 -11.16
N GLY A 13 16.17 -29.71 -10.15
CA GLY A 13 15.37 -29.33 -8.98
C GLY A 13 16.04 -28.24 -8.14
N GLY A 14 17.34 -28.38 -7.87
CA GLY A 14 18.10 -27.40 -7.08
C GLY A 14 18.20 -26.03 -7.76
N THR A 15 18.39 -26.00 -9.08
CA THR A 15 18.47 -24.72 -9.83
C THR A 15 17.13 -23.97 -9.87
N VAL A 16 16.01 -24.68 -9.97
CA VAL A 16 14.67 -24.08 -9.91
C VAL A 16 14.38 -23.54 -8.50
N LEU A 17 14.72 -24.28 -7.45
CA LEU A 17 14.54 -23.86 -6.06
C LEU A 17 15.39 -22.63 -5.69
N ALA A 18 16.66 -22.61 -6.09
CA ALA A 18 17.54 -21.48 -5.82
C ALA A 18 17.03 -20.19 -6.49
N ARG A 19 16.53 -20.28 -7.74
CA ARG A 19 15.95 -19.15 -8.46
C ARG A 19 14.67 -18.64 -7.81
N SER A 20 13.79 -19.54 -7.36
CA SER A 20 12.53 -19.13 -6.73
C SER A 20 12.77 -18.43 -5.40
N ILE A 21 13.70 -18.92 -4.57
CA ILE A 21 14.10 -18.25 -3.32
C ILE A 21 14.68 -16.86 -3.60
N SER A 22 15.58 -16.73 -4.59
CA SER A 22 16.15 -15.43 -4.95
C SER A 22 15.10 -14.44 -5.46
N MET A 23 14.15 -14.90 -6.28
CA MET A 23 13.04 -14.05 -6.74
C MET A 23 12.11 -13.64 -5.60
N ALA A 24 11.76 -14.56 -4.71
CA ALA A 24 10.94 -14.27 -3.54
C ALA A 24 11.62 -13.25 -2.61
N TYR A 25 12.94 -13.38 -2.41
CA TYR A 25 13.72 -12.42 -1.62
C TYR A 25 13.75 -11.03 -2.27
N LYS A 26 14.04 -10.95 -3.58
CA LYS A 26 13.97 -9.68 -4.33
C LYS A 26 12.57 -9.08 -4.31
N GLN A 27 11.53 -9.90 -4.39
CA GLN A 27 10.14 -9.44 -4.33
C GLN A 27 9.76 -8.96 -2.93
N ALA A 28 10.25 -9.61 -1.88
CA ALA A 28 10.08 -9.17 -0.50
C ALA A 28 10.77 -7.82 -0.25
N ILE A 29 12.02 -7.65 -0.71
CA ILE A 29 12.72 -6.37 -0.65
C ILE A 29 11.97 -5.30 -1.44
N ALA A 30 11.57 -5.58 -2.69
CA ALA A 30 10.81 -4.61 -3.50
C ALA A 30 9.47 -4.21 -2.85
N ARG A 31 8.81 -5.12 -2.13
CA ARG A 31 7.60 -4.81 -1.35
C ARG A 31 7.90 -4.01 -0.08
N ALA A 32 9.02 -4.28 0.58
CA ALA A 32 9.45 -3.60 1.80
C ALA A 32 9.96 -2.18 1.51
N GLU A 33 10.87 -2.01 0.55
CA GLU A 33 11.37 -0.72 0.09
C GLU A 33 10.28 0.10 -0.60
N GLY A 34 9.36 -0.59 -1.28
CA GLY A 34 8.27 0.03 -2.01
C GLY A 34 7.11 0.52 -1.15
N GLY A 35 7.06 0.28 0.18
CA GLY A 35 6.02 0.79 1.09
C GLY A 35 4.57 0.62 0.62
N SER A 36 4.35 -0.23 -0.37
CA SER A 36 3.16 -0.24 -1.20
C SER A 36 2.74 -1.67 -1.28
N TYR A 37 1.61 -1.91 -0.66
CA TYR A 37 0.70 -3.02 -0.92
C TYR A 37 0.29 -2.98 -2.41
N GLY A 38 1.25 -3.19 -3.31
CA GLY A 38 1.16 -3.14 -4.77
C GLY A 38 0.49 -4.38 -5.36
N GLY A 39 -0.57 -4.85 -4.70
CA GLY A 39 -1.47 -5.87 -5.20
C GLY A 39 -2.88 -5.30 -5.18
N GLY A 40 -3.27 -4.61 -6.25
CA GLY A 40 -4.68 -4.44 -6.61
C GLY A 40 -5.59 -3.68 -5.63
N PHE A 41 -5.08 -2.83 -4.75
CA PHE A 41 -5.95 -1.76 -4.24
C PHE A 41 -6.23 -0.83 -5.41
N ASN A 42 -7.47 -0.82 -5.89
CA ASN A 42 -7.97 0.19 -6.84
C ASN A 42 -7.34 1.54 -6.49
N LYS A 43 -6.75 2.23 -7.49
CA LYS A 43 -6.18 3.57 -7.27
C LYS A 43 -7.27 4.43 -6.63
N MET A 44 -7.08 4.77 -5.35
CA MET A 44 -8.04 5.57 -4.61
C MET A 44 -8.25 6.90 -5.33
N THR A 45 -9.50 7.24 -5.59
CA THR A 45 -9.84 8.49 -6.29
C THR A 45 -9.88 9.65 -5.29
N PRO A 46 -9.70 10.91 -5.74
CA PRO A 46 -9.86 12.06 -4.85
C PRO A 46 -11.23 12.11 -4.17
N SER A 47 -12.29 11.69 -4.87
CA SER A 47 -13.64 11.64 -4.30
C SER A 47 -13.82 10.55 -3.25
N GLU A 48 -13.15 9.39 -3.40
CA GLU A 48 -13.10 8.36 -2.36
C GLU A 48 -12.29 8.85 -1.15
N ALA A 49 -11.15 9.49 -1.39
CA ALA A 49 -10.31 10.04 -0.34
C ALA A 49 -11.05 11.11 0.50
N LYS A 50 -11.85 11.99 -0.12
CA LYS A 50 -12.71 12.94 0.61
C LYS A 50 -13.67 12.23 1.56
N LYS A 51 -14.33 11.17 1.09
CA LYS A 51 -15.24 10.38 1.91
C LYS A 51 -14.55 9.68 3.07
N ILE A 52 -13.37 9.10 2.84
CA ILE A 52 -12.57 8.44 3.89
C ILE A 52 -12.19 9.43 4.99
N LEU A 53 -11.80 10.66 4.62
CA LEU A 53 -11.48 11.70 5.60
C LEU A 53 -12.70 12.45 6.16
N GLY A 54 -13.92 12.00 5.84
CA GLY A 54 -15.16 12.58 6.37
C GLY A 54 -15.47 13.97 5.81
N PHE A 55 -14.90 14.36 4.67
CA PHE A 55 -15.24 15.61 4.01
C PHE A 55 -16.50 15.44 3.16
N ASP A 56 -17.44 16.36 3.35
CA ASP A 56 -18.61 16.44 2.49
C ASP A 56 -18.22 17.00 1.11
N ASN A 57 -18.82 16.47 0.04
CA ASN A 57 -18.54 16.90 -1.33
C ASN A 57 -18.98 18.35 -1.60
N SER A 58 -19.69 18.97 -0.65
CA SER A 58 -20.19 20.34 -0.70
C SER A 58 -19.10 21.41 -0.44
N LYS A 59 -18.00 21.06 0.25
CA LYS A 59 -16.86 21.97 0.41
C LYS A 59 -16.06 22.05 -0.90
N LYS A 60 -16.24 23.15 -1.63
CA LYS A 60 -15.50 23.46 -2.87
C LYS A 60 -14.00 23.68 -2.69
N THR A 61 -13.53 23.93 -1.47
CA THR A 61 -12.12 24.21 -1.23
C THR A 61 -11.68 23.51 0.04
N LEU A 62 -10.78 22.55 -0.13
CA LEU A 62 -10.07 21.86 0.95
C LEU A 62 -8.65 22.42 1.02
N THR A 63 -8.24 22.81 2.22
CA THR A 63 -6.85 23.21 2.46
C THR A 63 -6.01 22.01 2.88
N LEU A 64 -4.69 22.13 2.78
CA LEU A 64 -3.78 21.09 3.29
C LEU A 64 -3.94 20.91 4.81
N ASP A 65 -4.22 21.99 5.54
CA ASP A 65 -4.44 21.97 6.99
C ASP A 65 -5.70 21.18 7.37
N ASP A 66 -6.80 21.34 6.61
CA ASP A 66 -8.02 20.55 6.81
C ASP A 66 -7.72 19.05 6.68
N VAL A 67 -7.02 18.67 5.60
CA VAL A 67 -6.66 17.27 5.31
C VAL A 67 -5.76 16.70 6.39
N GLU A 68 -4.76 17.46 6.82
CA GLU A 68 -3.84 17.04 7.88
C GLU A 68 -4.59 16.83 9.19
N ARG A 69 -5.38 17.80 9.63
CA ARG A 69 -6.13 17.73 10.89
C ARG A 69 -7.07 16.53 10.93
N ASN A 70 -7.90 16.33 9.91
CA ASN A 70 -8.84 15.20 9.89
C ASN A 70 -8.11 13.85 9.79
N SER A 71 -7.01 13.80 9.02
CA SER A 71 -6.21 12.57 8.93
C SER A 71 -5.61 12.19 10.28
N GLN A 72 -5.13 13.17 11.05
CA GLN A 72 -4.47 12.94 12.34
C GLN A 72 -5.46 12.40 13.38
N VAL A 73 -6.66 13.00 13.44
CA VAL A 73 -7.76 12.51 14.29
C VAL A 73 -8.12 11.06 13.93
N LEU A 74 -8.30 10.76 12.65
CA LEU A 74 -8.65 9.39 12.22
C LEU A 74 -7.54 8.37 12.47
N LEU A 75 -6.27 8.77 12.37
CA LEU A 75 -5.14 7.88 12.67
C LEU A 75 -5.04 7.55 14.16
N GLU A 76 -5.28 8.53 15.03
CA GLU A 76 -5.30 8.35 16.48
C GLU A 76 -6.46 7.45 16.91
N LEU A 77 -7.67 7.68 16.38
CA LEU A 77 -8.82 6.82 16.64
C LEU A 77 -8.65 5.37 16.14
N ASN A 78 -7.80 5.15 15.13
CA ASN A 78 -7.57 3.84 14.54
C ASN A 78 -6.22 3.23 14.96
N ASP A 79 -5.58 3.71 16.03
CA ASP A 79 -4.30 3.16 16.50
C ASP A 79 -4.42 1.65 16.80
N PRO A 80 -3.66 0.77 16.10
CA PRO A 80 -3.61 -0.66 16.37
C PRO A 80 -3.24 -1.01 17.80
N LYS A 81 -2.49 -0.14 18.50
CA LYS A 81 -2.13 -0.33 19.91
C LYS A 81 -3.34 -0.18 20.83
N GLU A 82 -4.28 0.67 20.44
CA GLU A 82 -5.53 0.96 21.16
C GLU A 82 -6.70 0.11 20.64
N GLY A 83 -6.42 -1.00 19.93
CA GLY A 83 -7.44 -1.89 19.38
C GLY A 83 -8.00 -1.48 18.01
N GLY A 84 -7.40 -0.47 17.38
CA GLY A 84 -7.70 -0.06 16.01
C GLY A 84 -7.16 -1.03 14.94
N SER A 85 -7.36 -0.69 13.67
CA SER A 85 -6.98 -1.54 12.53
C SER A 85 -5.84 -0.94 11.74
N GLN A 86 -4.75 -1.69 11.58
CA GLN A 86 -3.63 -1.32 10.69
C GLN A 86 -4.12 -1.07 9.27
N PHE A 87 -5.09 -1.85 8.80
CA PHE A 87 -5.68 -1.66 7.47
C PHE A 87 -6.36 -0.29 7.34
N LEU A 88 -7.11 0.12 8.36
CA LEU A 88 -7.78 1.43 8.38
C LEU A 88 -6.77 2.56 8.44
N GLN A 89 -5.69 2.43 9.22
CA GLN A 89 -4.60 3.41 9.22
C GLN A 89 -3.98 3.57 7.82
N PHE A 90 -3.66 2.47 7.14
CA PHE A 90 -3.13 2.55 5.77
C PHE A 90 -4.11 3.20 4.80
N LYS A 91 -5.42 3.01 4.97
CA LYS A 91 -6.45 3.67 4.15
C LYS A 91 -6.53 5.17 4.42
N VAL A 92 -6.48 5.60 5.69
CA VAL A 92 -6.48 7.01 6.07
C VAL A 92 -5.21 7.70 5.55
N GLN A 93 -4.04 7.07 5.72
CA GLN A 93 -2.78 7.60 5.20
C GLN A 93 -2.77 7.69 3.67
N GLY A 94 -3.32 6.69 2.99
CA GLY A 94 -3.51 6.69 1.54
C GLY A 94 -4.42 7.84 1.09
N ALA A 95 -5.53 8.07 1.79
CA ALA A 95 -6.46 9.16 1.50
C ALA A 95 -5.82 10.54 1.69
N LYS A 96 -5.04 10.73 2.77
CA LYS A 96 -4.23 11.94 3.00
C LYS A 96 -3.31 12.22 1.81
N ASN A 97 -2.49 11.23 1.42
CA ASN A 97 -1.53 11.38 0.33
C ASN A 97 -2.21 11.70 -1.01
N VAL A 98 -3.35 11.06 -1.31
CA VAL A 98 -4.11 11.32 -2.55
C VAL A 98 -4.64 12.76 -2.58
N LEU A 99 -5.23 13.24 -1.48
CA LEU A 99 -5.78 14.60 -1.42
C LEU A 99 -4.71 15.68 -1.40
N GLU A 100 -3.61 15.50 -0.67
CA GLU A 100 -2.50 16.44 -0.71
C GLU A 100 -1.92 16.58 -2.13
N ASN A 101 -1.79 15.46 -2.84
CA ASN A 101 -1.33 15.47 -4.22
C ASN A 101 -2.36 16.15 -5.14
N ALA A 102 -3.67 15.91 -4.94
CA ALA A 102 -4.72 16.60 -5.68
C ALA A 102 -4.69 18.12 -5.45
N ILE A 103 -4.49 18.57 -4.21
CA ILE A 103 -4.35 19.99 -3.83
C ILE A 103 -3.14 20.62 -4.51
N LYS A 104 -1.98 19.96 -4.43
CA LYS A 104 -0.72 20.45 -5.03
C LYS A 104 -0.78 20.51 -6.56
N THR A 105 -1.51 19.60 -7.20
CA THR A 105 -1.62 19.53 -8.66
C THR A 105 -2.81 20.29 -9.23
N GLY A 106 -3.69 20.85 -8.39
CA GLY A 106 -4.90 21.55 -8.82
C GLY A 106 -5.93 20.64 -9.51
N LYS A 107 -5.86 19.33 -9.26
CA LYS A 107 -6.69 18.32 -9.94
C LYS A 107 -7.95 18.04 -9.11
N ASP A 108 -9.08 18.58 -9.56
CA ASP A 108 -10.46 18.39 -9.06
C ASP A 108 -10.59 18.24 -7.54
N ILE A 109 -10.72 19.38 -6.87
CA ILE A 109 -11.20 19.53 -5.50
C ILE A 109 -12.47 20.37 -5.53
#